data_AF-A0A0J6VNY1-F1
#
_entry.id   AF-A0A0J6VNY1-F1
#
_cell.length_a   1.000
_cell.length_b   1.000
_cell.length_c   1.000
_cell.angle_alpha   90.00
_cell.angle_beta   90.00
_cell.angle_gamma   90.00
#
_symmetry.space_group_name_H-M   'P 1'
#
loop_
_entity.id
_entity.type
_entity.pdbx_description
1 polymer ?
#
loop_
_entity_poly.entity_id
_entity_poly.type
_entity_poly.pdbx_seq_one_letter_code
_entity_poly.pdbx_strand_id
1 'polypeptide(L)'
;MNAEPNTRADAPIGELLVQLSTQTSRLVRDEMRLAQKEFTDSAKHASIGAGLISVAGLLAVFGLASLITAAIAALALVLPVWASALIIAAALFVVAGIVGLVSKKQLSEASPTPEATIASVKQDIAEVENARHGH
;
A
#
# COMPACT_ATOMS: atom_id res chain seq x y z
N MET A 1 -44.43 -2.29 -65.89
CA MET A 1 -43.02 -2.70 -65.77
C MET A 1 -42.21 -1.42 -65.77
N ASN A 2 -41.65 -0.90 -64.67
CA ASN A 2 -40.95 -1.58 -63.57
C ASN A 2 -41.11 -0.77 -62.27
N ALA A 3 -41.36 -1.44 -61.15
CA ALA A 3 -41.17 -0.89 -59.82
C ALA A 3 -39.75 -1.29 -59.37
N GLU A 4 -38.85 -0.33 -59.23
CA GLU A 4 -37.56 -0.58 -58.59
C GLU A 4 -37.71 -0.47 -57.06
N PRO A 5 -37.40 -1.52 -56.29
CA PRO A 5 -37.43 -1.47 -54.84
C PRO A 5 -36.18 -0.71 -54.34
N ASN A 6 -36.41 0.47 -53.74
CA ASN A 6 -35.36 1.25 -53.09
C ASN A 6 -34.97 0.60 -51.76
N THR A 7 -33.97 -0.28 -51.77
CA THR A 7 -33.45 -1.02 -50.60
C THR A 7 -32.42 -0.25 -49.75
N ARG A 8 -32.38 1.09 -49.82
CA ARG A 8 -31.38 1.88 -49.08
C ARG A 8 -31.71 2.21 -47.62
N ALA A 9 -32.86 1.79 -47.09
CA ALA A 9 -33.33 2.26 -45.76
C ALA A 9 -32.96 1.36 -44.56
N ASP A 10 -32.45 0.14 -44.75
CA ASP A 10 -32.27 -0.83 -43.66
C ASP A 10 -30.82 -0.98 -43.13
N ALA A 11 -29.85 -0.24 -43.71
CA ALA A 11 -28.46 -0.23 -43.23
C ALA A 11 -28.02 0.91 -42.24
N PRO A 12 -28.82 1.92 -41.83
CA PRO A 12 -28.29 3.04 -41.05
C PRO A 12 -28.18 2.80 -39.54
N ILE A 13 -29.00 1.93 -38.94
CA ILE A 13 -28.97 1.66 -37.49
C ILE A 13 -27.84 0.69 -37.12
N GLY A 14 -27.56 -0.30 -37.98
CA GLY A 14 -26.45 -1.23 -37.80
C GLY A 14 -25.08 -0.54 -37.82
N GLU A 15 -24.87 0.42 -38.73
CA GLU A 15 -23.62 1.18 -38.80
C GLU A 15 -23.40 2.08 -37.58
N LEU A 16 -24.45 2.69 -37.03
CA LEU A 16 -24.36 3.51 -35.82
C LEU A 16 -24.01 2.68 -34.58
N LEU A 17 -24.60 1.49 -34.43
CA LEU A 17 -24.27 0.55 -33.35
C LEU A 17 -22.81 0.08 -33.43
N VAL A 18 -22.33 -0.20 -34.64
CA VAL A 18 -20.93 -0.57 -34.87
C VAL A 18 -20.00 0.61 -34.54
N GLN A 19 -20.35 1.84 -34.92
CA GLN A 19 -19.56 3.03 -34.59
C GLN A 19 -19.56 3.34 -33.09
N LEU A 20 -20.69 3.22 -32.40
CA LEU A 20 -20.80 3.41 -30.95
C LEU A 20 -19.99 2.34 -30.20
N SER A 21 -20.12 1.05 -30.58
CA SER A 21 -19.31 -0.04 -30.01
C SER A 21 -17.81 0.21 -30.20
N THR A 22 -17.43 0.67 -31.40
CA THR A 22 -16.03 1.00 -31.71
C THR A 22 -15.53 2.19 -30.90
N GLN A 23 -16.34 3.23 -30.71
CA GLN A 23 -15.98 4.40 -29.89
C GLN A 23 -15.89 4.07 -28.41
N THR A 24 -16.85 3.32 -27.86
CA THR A 24 -16.81 2.86 -26.47
C THR A 24 -15.58 1.98 -26.22
N SER A 25 -15.26 1.07 -27.15
CA SER A 25 -14.06 0.23 -27.04
C SER A 25 -12.76 1.04 -27.10
N ARG A 26 -12.72 2.12 -27.89
CA ARG A 26 -11.60 3.07 -27.93
C ARG A 26 -11.48 3.84 -26.62
N LEU A 27 -12.58 4.39 -26.11
CA LEU A 27 -12.58 5.15 -24.85
C LEU A 27 -12.10 4.29 -23.68
N VAL A 28 -12.60 3.06 -23.54
CA VAL A 28 -12.13 2.11 -22.51
C VAL A 28 -10.64 1.82 -22.67
N ARG A 29 -10.14 1.68 -23.90
CA ARG A 29 -8.70 1.50 -24.18
C ARG A 29 -7.88 2.68 -23.70
N ASP A 30 -8.38 3.88 -23.92
CA ASP A 30 -7.67 5.12 -23.63
C ASP A 30 -7.68 5.41 -22.12
N GLU A 31 -8.79 5.14 -21.43
CA GLU A 31 -8.87 5.21 -19.97
C GLU A 31 -7.93 4.21 -19.30
N MET A 32 -7.85 2.97 -19.83
CA MET A 32 -6.88 1.99 -19.37
C MET A 32 -5.43 2.43 -19.60
N ARG A 33 -5.12 3.06 -20.74
CA ARG A 33 -3.77 3.60 -21.00
C ARG A 33 -3.44 4.76 -20.07
N LEU A 34 -4.41 5.61 -19.79
CA LEU A 34 -4.24 6.73 -18.87
C LEU A 34 -4.01 6.23 -17.44
N ALA A 35 -4.85 5.31 -16.96
CA ALA A 35 -4.68 4.66 -15.67
C ALA A 35 -3.34 3.92 -15.58
N GLN A 36 -2.91 3.24 -16.64
CA GLN A 36 -1.60 2.57 -16.69
C GLN A 36 -0.45 3.59 -16.60
N LYS A 37 -0.56 4.74 -17.26
CA LYS A 37 0.43 5.81 -17.17
C LYS A 37 0.51 6.38 -15.74
N GLU A 38 -0.63 6.73 -15.15
CA GLU A 38 -0.69 7.30 -13.80
C GLU A 38 -0.22 6.29 -12.74
N PHE A 39 -0.57 5.02 -12.89
CA PHE A 39 -0.05 3.94 -12.05
C PHE A 39 1.47 3.79 -12.20
N THR A 40 2.00 3.84 -13.42
CA THR A 40 3.44 3.73 -13.67
C THR A 40 4.20 4.91 -13.08
N ASP A 41 3.69 6.13 -13.23
CA ASP A 41 4.28 7.34 -12.64
C ASP A 41 4.23 7.27 -11.10
N SER A 42 3.09 6.86 -10.53
CA SER A 42 2.95 6.63 -9.09
C SER A 42 3.91 5.54 -8.58
N ALA A 43 4.01 4.42 -9.30
CA ALA A 43 4.91 3.31 -8.97
C ALA A 43 6.38 3.72 -9.07
N LYS A 44 6.74 4.59 -10.02
CA LYS A 44 8.11 5.12 -10.16
C LYS A 44 8.48 5.98 -8.96
N HIS A 45 7.60 6.88 -8.53
CA HIS A 45 7.86 7.70 -7.35
C HIS A 45 7.90 6.86 -6.06
N ALA A 46 6.97 5.92 -5.90
CA ALA A 46 6.96 5.00 -4.76
C ALA A 46 8.21 4.10 -4.72
N SER A 47 8.68 3.59 -5.87
CA SER A 47 9.87 2.73 -5.94
C SER A 47 11.17 3.47 -5.67
N ILE A 48 11.31 4.71 -6.14
CA ILE A 48 12.45 5.56 -5.79
C ILE A 48 12.45 5.84 -4.27
N GLY A 49 11.29 6.18 -3.70
CA GLY A 49 11.14 6.38 -2.26
C GLY A 49 11.51 5.13 -1.45
N ALA A 50 10.98 3.97 -1.84
CA ALA A 50 11.30 2.70 -1.22
C ALA A 50 12.79 2.34 -1.35
N GLY A 51 13.40 2.63 -2.50
CA GLY A 51 14.84 2.43 -2.74
C GLY A 51 15.70 3.29 -1.82
N LEU A 52 15.38 4.59 -1.70
CA LEU A 52 16.12 5.50 -0.82
C LEU A 52 15.96 5.13 0.67
N ILE A 53 14.76 4.78 1.11
CA ILE A 53 14.52 4.32 2.49
C ILE A 53 15.31 3.03 2.77
N SER A 54 15.40 2.12 1.79
CA SER A 54 16.17 0.88 1.93
C SER A 54 17.67 1.17 2.11
N VAL A 55 18.24 2.06 1.28
CA VAL A 55 19.65 2.46 1.39
C VAL A 55 19.91 3.18 2.72
N ALA A 56 19.05 4.13 3.10
CA ALA A 56 19.15 4.84 4.36
C ALA A 56 19.06 3.89 5.56
N GLY A 57 18.14 2.92 5.51
CA GLY A 57 18.00 1.87 6.54
C GLY A 57 19.26 1.02 6.65
N LEU A 58 19.85 0.61 5.52
CA LEU A 58 21.08 -0.18 5.53
C LEU A 58 22.27 0.63 6.09
N LEU A 59 22.41 1.90 5.70
CA LEU A 59 23.41 2.80 6.26
C LEU A 59 23.23 3.00 7.76
N ALA A 60 21.99 3.13 8.24
CA ALA A 60 21.68 3.23 9.67
C ALA A 60 22.08 1.96 10.42
N VAL A 61 21.84 0.77 9.85
CA VAL A 61 22.28 -0.51 10.43
C VAL A 61 23.80 -0.58 10.53
N PHE A 62 24.52 -0.23 9.47
CA PHE A 62 26.00 -0.22 9.51
C PHE A 62 26.54 0.82 10.48
N GLY A 63 25.98 2.03 10.50
CA GLY A 63 26.35 3.07 11.45
C GLY A 63 26.16 2.63 12.90
N LEU A 64 25.02 2.01 13.21
CA LEU A 64 24.78 1.44 14.55
C LEU A 64 25.77 0.33 14.89
N ALA A 65 26.05 -0.59 13.96
CA ALA A 65 27.04 -1.65 14.17
C ALA A 65 28.46 -1.08 14.43
N SER A 66 28.85 -0.03 13.71
CA SER A 66 30.11 0.70 13.95
C SER A 66 30.14 1.35 15.33
N LEU A 67 29.05 1.99 15.77
CA LEU A 67 28.95 2.58 17.11
C LEU A 67 29.04 1.52 18.21
N ILE A 68 28.36 0.38 18.05
CA ILE A 68 28.45 -0.75 18.98
C ILE A 68 29.90 -1.25 19.06
N THR A 69 30.56 -1.41 17.91
CA THR A 69 31.96 -1.84 17.84
C THR A 69 32.88 -0.84 18.53
N ALA A 70 32.68 0.47 18.30
CA ALA A 70 33.45 1.52 18.96
C ALA A 70 33.25 1.53 20.48
N ALA A 71 32.02 1.32 20.97
CA ALA A 71 31.74 1.22 22.39
C ALA A 71 32.43 -0.01 23.03
N ILE A 72 32.40 -1.16 22.34
CA ILE A 72 33.13 -2.36 22.79
C ILE A 72 34.63 -2.08 22.83
N ALA A 73 35.19 -1.47 21.79
CA ALA A 73 36.62 -1.14 21.71
C ALA A 73 37.04 -0.15 22.82
N ALA A 74 36.21 0.85 23.12
CA ALA A 74 36.46 1.81 24.19
C ALA A 74 36.49 1.13 25.56
N LEU A 75 35.55 0.24 25.87
CA LEU A 75 35.56 -0.54 27.10
C LEU A 75 36.72 -1.56 27.14
N ALA A 76 37.11 -2.08 25.97
CA ALA A 76 38.24 -3.00 25.86
C ALA A 76 39.60 -2.36 26.21
N LEU A 77 39.68 -1.04 26.36
CA LEU A 77 40.87 -0.35 26.89
C LEU A 77 41.12 -0.66 28.37
N VAL A 78 40.08 -1.04 29.12
CA VAL A 78 40.14 -1.29 30.57
C VAL A 78 39.69 -2.70 30.98
N LEU A 79 39.02 -3.42 30.09
CA LEU A 79 38.51 -4.78 30.30
C LEU A 79 38.87 -5.70 29.12
N PRO A 80 38.88 -7.03 29.29
CA PRO A 80 39.05 -7.93 28.14
C PRO A 80 37.87 -7.82 27.17
N VAL A 81 38.15 -7.97 25.87
CA VAL A 81 37.19 -7.77 24.77
C VAL A 81 35.89 -8.56 24.97
N TRP A 82 35.97 -9.79 25.48
CA TRP A 82 34.79 -10.62 25.72
C TRP A 82 33.85 -10.03 26.78
N ALA A 83 34.39 -9.43 27.85
CA ALA A 83 33.59 -8.82 28.91
C ALA A 83 32.94 -7.52 28.42
N SER A 84 33.69 -6.71 27.68
CA SER A 84 33.20 -5.49 27.03
C SER A 84 32.03 -5.80 26.08
N ALA A 85 32.17 -6.82 25.24
CA ALA A 85 31.11 -7.25 24.32
C ALA A 85 29.84 -7.69 25.08
N LEU A 86 29.98 -8.45 26.17
CA LEU A 86 28.84 -8.89 26.99
C LEU A 86 28.12 -7.72 27.66
N ILE A 87 28.86 -6.73 28.17
CA ILE A 87 28.26 -5.55 28.83
C ILE A 87 27.44 -4.74 27.81
N ILE A 88 28.01 -4.46 26.64
CA ILE A 88 27.30 -3.72 25.58
C ILE A 88 26.10 -4.51 25.08
N ALA A 89 26.24 -5.83 24.87
CA ALA A 89 25.13 -6.68 24.46
C ALA A 89 24.00 -6.67 25.49
N ALA A 90 24.31 -6.81 26.79
CA ALA A 90 23.32 -6.75 27.86
C ALA A 90 22.58 -5.40 27.87
N ALA A 91 23.31 -4.28 27.76
CA ALA A 91 22.70 -2.95 27.68
C ALA A 91 21.74 -2.82 26.49
N LEU A 92 22.14 -3.31 25.31
CA LEU A 92 21.28 -3.30 24.12
C LEU A 92 20.04 -4.16 24.30
N PHE A 93 20.15 -5.34 24.91
CA PHE A 93 18.99 -6.19 25.20
C PHE A 93 18.01 -5.57 26.19
N VAL A 94 18.52 -4.84 27.20
CA VAL A 94 17.65 -4.08 28.12
C VAL A 94 16.87 -3.01 27.36
N VAL A 95 17.54 -2.22 26.53
CA VAL A 95 16.87 -1.19 25.71
C VAL A 95 15.87 -1.82 24.74
N ALA A 96 16.26 -2.89 24.05
CA ALA A 96 15.38 -3.61 23.12
C ALA A 96 14.15 -4.21 23.85
N GLY A 97 14.34 -4.72 25.06
CA GLY A 97 13.25 -5.19 25.92
C GLY A 97 12.27 -4.07 26.27
N ILE A 98 12.77 -2.90 26.69
CA ILE A 98 11.94 -1.74 27.00
C ILE A 98 11.16 -1.28 25.77
N VAL A 99 11.85 -1.09 24.63
CA VAL A 99 11.21 -0.68 23.37
C VAL A 99 10.18 -1.71 22.94
N GLY A 100 10.48 -3.01 23.01
CA GLY A 100 9.55 -4.08 22.67
C GLY A 100 8.30 -4.08 23.56
N LEU A 101 8.46 -3.85 24.87
CA LEU A 101 7.33 -3.75 25.80
C LEU A 101 6.47 -2.50 25.52
N VAL A 102 7.10 -1.35 25.24
CA VAL A 102 6.39 -0.10 24.89
C VAL A 102 5.65 -0.26 23.56
N SER A 103 6.28 -0.83 22.54
CA SER A 103 5.66 -1.13 21.25
C SER A 103 4.47 -2.06 21.41
N LYS A 104 4.61 -3.13 22.21
CA LYS A 104 3.49 -4.04 22.50
C LYS A 104 2.33 -3.31 23.17
N LYS A 105 2.60 -2.43 24.14
CA LYS A 105 1.58 -1.62 24.82
C LYS A 105 0.84 -0.70 23.83
N GLN A 106 1.58 0.04 23.01
CA GLN A 106 0.98 0.92 22.01
C GLN A 106 0.15 0.16 20.98
N LEU A 107 0.61 -1.02 20.52
CA LEU A 107 -0.18 -1.87 19.62
C LEU A 107 -1.40 -2.48 20.31
N SER A 108 -1.36 -2.74 21.62
CA SER A 108 -2.53 -3.23 22.36
C SER A 108 -3.53 -2.13 22.70
N GLU A 109 -3.08 -0.88 22.85
CA GLU A 109 -3.93 0.29 23.08
C GLU A 109 -4.51 0.85 21.78
N ALA A 110 -3.78 0.70 20.67
CA ALA A 110 -4.29 0.90 19.33
C ALA A 110 -5.23 -0.27 18.97
N SER A 111 -6.46 -0.24 19.50
CA SER A 111 -7.48 -1.22 19.15
C SER A 111 -7.64 -1.28 17.62
N PRO A 112 -7.44 -2.44 16.97
CA PRO A 112 -7.61 -2.58 15.52
C PRO A 112 -9.08 -2.61 15.10
N THR A 113 -10.01 -2.32 16.01
CA THR A 113 -11.37 -1.96 15.67
C THR A 113 -11.44 -0.45 15.55
N PRO A 114 -11.45 0.12 14.32
CA PRO A 114 -12.02 1.43 14.14
C PRO A 114 -13.49 1.27 14.50
N GLU A 115 -13.82 1.54 15.76
CA GLU A 115 -15.20 1.44 16.28
C GLU A 115 -16.13 2.26 15.40
N ALA A 116 -15.63 3.37 14.83
CA ALA A 116 -16.30 4.19 13.83
C ALA A 116 -16.61 3.43 12.51
N THR A 117 -15.66 2.66 11.96
CA THR A 117 -15.87 1.90 10.71
C THR A 117 -16.75 0.67 10.93
N ILE A 118 -16.68 0.05 12.10
CA ILE A 118 -17.57 -1.08 12.43
C ILE A 118 -18.99 -0.58 12.74
N ALA A 119 -19.12 0.58 13.39
CA ALA A 119 -20.42 1.21 13.63
C ALA A 119 -21.08 1.64 12.31
N SER A 120 -20.34 2.24 11.37
CA SER A 120 -20.89 2.63 10.06
C SER A 120 -21.33 1.42 9.24
N VAL A 121 -20.53 0.35 9.20
CA VAL A 121 -20.91 -0.89 8.50
C VAL A 121 -22.15 -1.55 9.12
N LYS A 122 -22.30 -1.51 10.45
CA LYS A 122 -23.51 -2.02 11.12
C LYS A 122 -24.75 -1.18 10.81
N GLN A 123 -24.58 0.14 10.70
CA GLN A 123 -25.66 1.05 10.34
C GLN A 123 -26.11 0.83 8.89
N ASP A 124 -25.15 0.68 7.96
CA ASP A 124 -25.44 0.39 6.55
C ASP A 124 -26.16 -0.95 6.38
N ILE A 125 -25.77 -1.98 7.13
CA ILE A 125 -26.45 -3.29 7.11
C ILE A 125 -27.89 -3.18 7.64
N ALA A 126 -28.10 -2.42 8.73
CA ALA A 126 -29.43 -2.23 9.30
C ALA A 126 -30.37 -1.43 8.37
N GLU A 127 -29.82 -0.47 7.62
CA GLU A 127 -30.58 0.32 6.65
C GLU A 127 -30.99 -0.53 5.42
N VAL A 128 -30.08 -1.37 4.92
CA VAL A 128 -30.38 -2.35 3.85
C VAL A 128 -31.38 -3.40 4.30
N GLU A 129 -31.30 -3.87 5.55
CA GLU A 129 -32.24 -4.85 6.11
C GLU A 129 -33.65 -4.25 6.26
N ASN A 130 -33.78 -3.01 6.75
CA ASN A 130 -35.07 -2.31 6.83
C ASN A 130 -35.66 -2.02 5.45
N ALA A 131 -34.84 -1.66 4.45
CA ALA A 131 -35.29 -1.46 3.09
C ALA A 131 -35.84 -2.76 2.44
N ARG A 132 -35.34 -3.92 2.87
CA ARG A 132 -35.78 -5.25 2.39
C ARG A 132 -37.06 -5.75 3.07
N HIS A 133 -37.34 -5.33 4.31
CA HIS A 133 -38.55 -5.73 5.04
C HIS A 133 -39.75 -4.78 4.84
N GLY A 134 -39.58 -3.68 4.10
CA GLY A 134 -40.62 -2.71 3.75
C GLY A 134 -41.42 -3.01 2.48
N HIS A 135 -41.35 -4.23 1.93
CA HIS A 135 -42.13 -4.71 0.79
C HIS A 135 -43.01 -5.89 1.16
#